data_AF-A0A6N7XSG5-F1
#
_entry.id   AF-A0A6N7XSG5-F1
#
_cell.length_a   1.000
_cell.length_b   1.000
_cell.length_c   1.000
_cell.angle_alpha   90.00
_cell.angle_beta   90.00
_cell.angle_gamma   90.00
#
_symmetry.space_group_name_H-M   'P 1'
#
loop_
_entity.id
_entity.type
_entity.pdbx_description
1 polymer ?
#
loop_
_entity_poly.entity_id
_entity_poly.type
_entity_poly.pdbx_seq_one_letter_code
_entity_poly.pdbx_strand_id
1 'polypeptide(L)'
;MEQTDMTERLQTAEGLLVQGQSEQALELLRKLAEDCEEYVDKNCPTTDEVQWFSFPTLFERLAYRRVENDPRELRDVGEPFDRLYNDLALASVHEGDYTTAKQALSQAVRWNPMGCEYRLNLADLYRIDGDPQEYLALTYSVFERASDARHLERAFANFAEYFEVQDKPRASAAALRAGRRLGTEDPTLAAALDQASGTERDPDSVTDDEARDLLAQEGLPDGANAEIAVCLLMCATDAAAMGQRDVATNLTVRARDLVGEDAAMTLLGLIRSADEEDGGATDAR
;
A
#
# COMPACT_ATOMS: atom_id res chain seq x y z
N MET A 1 -3.33 22.65 -14.66
CA MET A 1 -4.44 21.89 -14.05
C MET A 1 -5.04 22.81 -13.02
N GLU A 2 -6.31 23.18 -13.18
CA GLU A 2 -7.02 23.92 -12.14
C GLU A 2 -7.05 23.03 -10.89
N GLN A 3 -6.50 23.55 -9.80
CA GLN A 3 -6.54 22.91 -8.50
C GLN A 3 -8.02 22.86 -8.10
N THR A 4 -8.59 21.68 -7.99
CA THR A 4 -9.98 21.49 -7.60
C THR A 4 -10.13 21.86 -6.12
N ASP A 5 -11.26 22.48 -5.76
CA ASP A 5 -11.61 22.86 -4.37
C ASP A 5 -11.55 21.65 -3.41
N MET A 6 -11.66 20.42 -3.92
CA MET A 6 -11.55 19.18 -3.17
C MET A 6 -10.26 19.11 -2.33
N THR A 7 -9.09 19.40 -2.91
CA THR A 7 -7.82 19.26 -2.19
C THR A 7 -7.73 20.22 -1.00
N GLU A 8 -8.20 21.45 -1.16
CA GLU A 8 -8.22 22.46 -0.09
C GLU A 8 -9.24 22.10 1.01
N ARG A 9 -10.39 21.54 0.62
CA ARG A 9 -11.40 21.06 1.57
C ARG A 9 -10.93 19.84 2.35
N LEU A 10 -10.19 18.91 1.73
CA LEU A 10 -9.55 17.79 2.44
C LEU A 10 -8.50 18.28 3.44
N GLN A 11 -7.63 19.21 3.04
CA GLN A 11 -6.67 19.84 3.97
C GLN A 11 -7.36 20.52 5.15
N THR A 12 -8.53 21.13 4.92
CA THR A 12 -9.36 21.70 5.99
C THR A 12 -9.86 20.62 6.95
N ALA A 13 -10.39 19.51 6.43
CA ALA A 13 -10.86 18.39 7.23
C ALA A 13 -9.73 17.74 8.06
N GLU A 14 -8.56 17.52 7.47
CA GLU A 14 -7.37 17.04 8.15
C GLU A 14 -6.94 17.99 9.28
N GLY A 15 -6.97 19.30 9.01
CA GLY A 15 -6.69 20.32 10.02
C GLY A 15 -7.66 20.28 11.21
N LEU A 16 -8.94 20.00 10.96
CA LEU A 16 -9.96 19.80 12.01
C LEU A 16 -9.66 18.53 12.83
N LEU A 17 -9.29 17.42 12.18
CA LEU A 17 -8.92 16.17 12.86
C LEU A 17 -7.72 16.35 13.78
N VAL A 18 -6.67 17.05 13.32
CA VAL A 18 -5.48 17.37 14.14
C VAL A 18 -5.86 18.22 15.37
N GLN A 19 -6.88 19.06 15.26
CA GLN A 19 -7.39 19.89 16.37
C GLN A 19 -8.38 19.14 17.28
N GLY A 20 -8.65 17.86 17.02
CA GLY A 20 -9.64 17.07 17.76
C GLY A 20 -11.09 17.46 17.47
N GLN A 21 -11.35 18.18 16.37
CA GLN A 21 -12.68 18.61 15.93
C GLN A 21 -13.28 17.58 14.97
N SER A 22 -13.28 16.32 15.38
CA SER A 22 -13.65 15.18 14.55
C SER A 22 -15.10 15.21 14.05
N GLU A 23 -16.04 15.70 14.86
CA GLU A 23 -17.44 15.91 14.44
C GLU A 23 -17.56 16.88 13.24
N GLN A 24 -16.84 18.02 13.27
CA GLN A 24 -16.85 18.99 12.18
C GLN A 24 -16.15 18.46 10.92
N ALA A 25 -15.05 17.72 11.10
CA ALA A 25 -14.38 17.04 10.00
C ALA A 25 -15.33 16.02 9.34
N LEU A 26 -16.01 15.21 10.15
CA LEU A 26 -16.95 14.19 9.70
C LEU A 26 -18.12 14.80 8.91
N GLU A 27 -18.70 15.92 9.38
CA GLU A 27 -19.76 16.62 8.65
C GLU A 27 -19.28 17.11 7.28
N LEU A 28 -18.11 17.73 7.22
CA LEU A 28 -17.50 18.20 5.97
C LEU A 28 -17.22 17.05 5.00
N LEU A 29 -16.61 15.97 5.49
CA LEU A 29 -16.22 14.81 4.70
C LEU A 29 -17.42 14.01 4.19
N ARG A 30 -18.49 13.87 4.98
CA ARG A 30 -19.74 13.24 4.53
C ARG A 30 -20.37 14.00 3.38
N LYS A 31 -20.44 15.33 3.49
CA LYS A 31 -20.95 16.17 2.40
C LYS A 31 -20.12 16.03 1.13
N LEU A 32 -18.79 16.00 1.27
CA LEU A 32 -17.89 15.77 0.14
C LEU A 32 -18.10 14.40 -0.50
N ALA A 33 -18.30 13.35 0.30
CA ALA A 33 -18.58 12.01 -0.20
C ALA A 33 -19.94 11.93 -0.92
N GLU A 34 -20.97 12.60 -0.41
CA GLU A 34 -22.28 12.70 -1.08
C GLU A 34 -22.17 13.40 -2.45
N ASP A 35 -21.47 14.54 -2.50
CA ASP A 35 -21.21 15.28 -3.75
C ASP A 35 -20.40 14.41 -4.74
N CYS A 36 -19.42 13.65 -4.23
CA CYS A 36 -18.58 12.71 -4.99
C CYS A 36 -19.41 11.59 -5.61
N GLU A 37 -20.27 10.92 -4.84
CA GLU A 37 -21.09 9.82 -5.36
C GLU A 37 -22.07 10.32 -6.43
N GLU A 38 -22.66 11.52 -6.26
CA GLU A 38 -23.50 12.12 -7.30
C GLU A 38 -22.70 12.43 -8.58
N TYR A 39 -21.44 12.88 -8.45
CA TYR A 39 -20.56 13.10 -9.60
C TYR A 39 -20.21 11.78 -10.30
N VAL A 40 -19.81 10.76 -9.54
CA VAL A 40 -19.39 9.44 -10.05
C VAL A 40 -20.51 8.79 -10.85
N ASP A 41 -21.74 8.80 -10.32
CA ASP A 41 -22.90 8.17 -10.95
C ASP A 41 -23.24 8.80 -12.32
N LYS A 42 -22.90 10.09 -12.50
CA LYS A 42 -23.14 10.83 -13.75
C LYS A 42 -21.97 10.79 -14.73
N ASN A 43 -20.73 10.81 -14.23
CA ASN A 43 -19.55 11.10 -15.04
C ASN A 43 -18.58 9.92 -15.18
N CYS A 44 -18.66 8.93 -14.28
CA CYS A 44 -17.71 7.83 -14.19
C CYS A 44 -18.38 6.46 -14.33
N PRO A 45 -19.14 6.19 -15.42
CA PRO A 45 -19.75 4.88 -15.61
C PRO A 45 -18.65 3.82 -15.77
N THR A 46 -18.65 2.83 -14.87
CA THR A 46 -17.84 1.62 -15.00
C THR A 46 -18.54 0.62 -15.92
N THR A 47 -17.79 0.03 -16.84
CA THR A 47 -18.27 -1.01 -17.74
C THR A 47 -17.28 -2.19 -17.76
N ASP A 48 -17.59 -3.23 -18.54
CA ASP A 48 -16.66 -4.32 -18.82
C ASP A 48 -15.43 -3.87 -19.63
N GLU A 49 -15.44 -2.64 -20.16
CA GLU A 49 -14.37 -2.05 -20.97
C GLU A 49 -13.63 -0.89 -20.27
N VAL A 50 -14.25 -0.22 -19.29
CA VAL A 50 -13.71 1.00 -18.67
C VAL A 50 -13.82 0.94 -17.16
N GLN A 51 -12.74 1.32 -16.48
CA GLN A 51 -12.68 1.42 -15.02
C GLN A 51 -12.03 2.74 -14.59
N TRP A 52 -12.57 3.36 -13.55
CA TRP A 52 -12.09 4.64 -13.01
C TRP A 52 -11.35 4.45 -11.69
N PHE A 53 -10.29 5.23 -11.49
CA PHE A 53 -9.45 5.23 -10.29
C PHE A 53 -8.99 6.65 -9.95
N SER A 54 -8.52 6.83 -8.71
CA SER A 54 -7.86 8.04 -8.23
C SER A 54 -6.40 7.75 -7.85
N PHE A 55 -5.63 7.20 -8.79
CA PHE A 55 -4.21 6.94 -8.52
C PHE A 55 -3.45 8.26 -8.31
N PRO A 56 -2.76 8.44 -7.17
CA PRO A 56 -2.10 9.71 -6.85
C PRO A 56 -0.89 9.97 -7.75
N THR A 57 -0.25 8.92 -8.28
CA THR A 57 0.88 9.05 -9.20
C THR A 57 0.81 8.05 -10.35
N LEU A 58 1.64 8.29 -11.37
CA LEU A 58 1.82 7.35 -12.49
C LEU A 58 2.33 5.99 -12.04
N PHE A 59 3.08 5.93 -10.94
CA PHE A 59 3.59 4.69 -10.39
C PHE A 59 2.45 3.77 -9.95
N GLU A 60 1.47 4.24 -9.16
CA GLU A 60 0.37 3.37 -8.71
C GLU A 60 -0.45 2.84 -9.91
N ARG A 61 -0.66 3.67 -10.93
CA ARG A 61 -1.34 3.23 -12.16
C ARG A 61 -0.56 2.13 -12.90
N LEU A 62 0.77 2.28 -13.01
CA LEU A 62 1.64 1.29 -13.64
C LEU A 62 1.67 -0.02 -12.83
N ALA A 63 1.84 0.10 -11.51
CA ALA A 63 1.85 -1.04 -10.59
C ALA A 63 0.52 -1.82 -10.66
N TYR A 64 -0.61 -1.11 -10.67
CA TYR A 64 -1.93 -1.72 -10.82
C TYR A 64 -2.05 -2.52 -12.12
N ARG A 65 -1.62 -1.95 -13.24
CA ARG A 65 -1.63 -2.64 -14.54
C ARG A 65 -0.84 -3.95 -14.50
N ARG A 66 0.33 -3.96 -13.87
CA ARG A 66 1.19 -5.15 -13.80
C ARG A 66 0.69 -6.21 -12.85
N VAL A 67 0.17 -5.80 -11.69
CA VAL A 67 -0.28 -6.73 -10.65
C VAL A 67 -1.65 -7.32 -10.99
N GLU A 68 -2.63 -6.49 -11.35
CA GLU A 68 -4.01 -6.95 -11.55
C GLU A 68 -4.26 -7.51 -12.94
N ASN A 69 -3.42 -7.16 -13.92
CA ASN A 69 -3.65 -7.48 -15.34
C ASN A 69 -5.07 -7.08 -15.81
N ASP A 70 -5.62 -5.99 -15.27
CA ASP A 70 -6.96 -5.51 -15.63
C ASP A 70 -7.01 -5.20 -17.15
N PRO A 71 -7.86 -5.87 -17.94
CA PRO A 71 -7.92 -5.67 -19.38
C PRO A 71 -8.62 -4.36 -19.78
N ARG A 72 -9.31 -3.70 -18.86
CA ARG A 72 -10.11 -2.50 -19.13
C ARG A 72 -9.25 -1.27 -19.42
N GLU A 73 -9.84 -0.27 -20.03
CA GLU A 73 -9.28 1.08 -20.07
C GLU A 73 -9.33 1.68 -18.66
N LEU A 74 -8.16 1.95 -18.06
CA LEU A 74 -8.10 2.64 -16.77
C LEU A 74 -8.13 4.15 -17.00
N ARG A 75 -9.13 4.81 -16.44
CA ARG A 75 -9.31 6.25 -16.47
C ARG A 75 -9.04 6.87 -15.11
N ASP A 76 -8.47 8.06 -15.15
CA ASP A 76 -8.28 8.90 -13.98
C ASP A 76 -9.56 9.71 -13.76
N VAL A 77 -10.08 9.66 -12.53
CA VAL A 77 -11.24 10.45 -12.12
C VAL A 77 -10.91 11.94 -11.94
N GLY A 78 -9.62 12.27 -11.80
CA GLY A 78 -9.13 13.64 -11.72
C GLY A 78 -9.23 14.28 -10.34
N GLU A 79 -9.74 13.55 -9.35
CA GLU A 79 -9.94 13.99 -7.96
C GLU A 79 -9.41 12.93 -6.98
N PRO A 80 -8.89 13.32 -5.79
CA PRO A 80 -8.29 12.41 -4.83
C PRO A 80 -9.35 11.68 -3.98
N PHE A 81 -10.21 10.89 -4.63
CA PHE A 81 -11.32 10.19 -3.96
C PHE A 81 -10.86 9.17 -2.93
N ASP A 82 -9.75 8.46 -3.18
CA ASP A 82 -9.12 7.59 -2.20
C ASP A 82 -8.75 8.31 -0.90
N ARG A 83 -8.15 9.50 -1.00
CA ARG A 83 -7.84 10.35 0.17
C ARG A 83 -9.10 10.82 0.88
N LEU A 84 -10.12 11.28 0.15
CA LEU A 84 -11.41 11.66 0.74
C LEU A 84 -12.00 10.54 1.60
N TYR A 85 -12.03 9.33 1.06
CA TYR A 85 -12.59 8.18 1.74
C TYR A 85 -11.72 7.70 2.91
N ASN A 86 -10.40 7.84 2.82
CA ASN A 86 -9.51 7.60 3.95
C ASN A 86 -9.75 8.59 5.09
N ASP A 87 -9.84 9.89 4.79
CA ASP A 87 -10.08 10.92 5.80
C ASP A 87 -11.45 10.76 6.46
N LEU A 88 -12.47 10.41 5.66
CA LEU A 88 -13.82 10.09 6.17
C LEU A 88 -13.77 8.89 7.12
N ALA A 89 -12.98 7.87 6.80
CA ALA A 89 -12.83 6.72 7.67
C ALA A 89 -12.15 7.08 8.99
N LEU A 90 -11.07 7.86 8.92
CA LEU A 90 -10.37 8.35 10.11
C LEU A 90 -11.30 9.16 11.01
N ALA A 91 -12.04 10.13 10.45
CA ALA A 91 -13.04 10.90 11.19
C ALA A 91 -14.11 10.01 11.83
N SER A 92 -14.59 8.99 11.11
CA SER A 92 -15.59 8.05 11.61
C SER A 92 -15.05 7.19 12.76
N VAL A 93 -13.78 6.76 12.70
CA VAL A 93 -13.11 6.05 13.81
C VAL A 93 -13.04 6.92 15.06
N HIS A 94 -12.69 8.21 14.92
CA HIS A 94 -12.64 9.14 16.04
C HIS A 94 -14.01 9.32 16.73
N GLU A 95 -15.10 9.27 15.97
CA GLU A 95 -16.47 9.34 16.48
C GLU A 95 -17.03 7.97 16.93
N GLY A 96 -16.25 6.89 16.82
CA GLY A 96 -16.66 5.53 17.18
C GLY A 96 -17.62 4.87 16.19
N ASP A 97 -17.80 5.43 14.99
CA ASP A 97 -18.62 4.88 13.93
C ASP A 97 -17.80 3.95 13.01
N TYR A 98 -17.48 2.77 13.53
CA TYR A 98 -16.70 1.76 12.81
C TYR A 98 -17.42 1.20 11.57
N THR A 99 -18.75 1.32 11.50
CA THR A 99 -19.51 0.87 10.31
C THR A 99 -19.25 1.80 9.14
N THR A 100 -19.38 3.11 9.35
CA THR A 100 -19.04 4.11 8.32
C THR A 100 -17.55 4.05 7.98
N ALA A 101 -16.67 3.85 8.97
CA ALA A 101 -15.23 3.75 8.73
C ALA A 101 -14.86 2.59 7.77
N LYS A 102 -15.43 1.40 7.97
CA LYS A 102 -15.22 0.25 7.07
C LYS A 102 -15.72 0.51 5.66
N GLN A 103 -16.91 1.11 5.53
CA GLN A 103 -17.48 1.45 4.23
C GLN A 103 -16.59 2.46 3.48
N ALA A 104 -16.13 3.49 4.19
CA ALA A 104 -15.24 4.50 3.65
C ALA A 104 -13.89 3.90 3.23
N LEU A 105 -13.22 3.10 4.07
CA LEU A 105 -11.98 2.41 3.68
C LEU A 105 -12.17 1.44 2.50
N SER A 106 -13.33 0.77 2.41
CA SER A 106 -13.65 -0.07 1.25
C SER A 106 -13.71 0.76 -0.04
N GLN A 107 -14.26 1.98 0.02
CA GLN A 107 -14.21 2.91 -1.12
C GLN A 107 -12.78 3.42 -1.37
N ALA A 108 -11.99 3.73 -0.34
CA ALA A 108 -10.60 4.15 -0.52
C ALA A 108 -9.77 3.06 -1.24
N VAL A 109 -9.93 1.79 -0.86
CA VAL A 109 -9.30 0.65 -1.53
C VAL A 109 -9.81 0.49 -2.97
N ARG A 110 -11.11 0.70 -3.23
CA ARG A 110 -11.66 0.66 -4.59
C ARG A 110 -11.04 1.73 -5.49
N TRP A 111 -10.94 2.96 -4.98
CA TRP A 111 -10.47 4.11 -5.75
C TRP A 111 -8.96 4.09 -5.98
N ASN A 112 -8.19 3.60 -5.01
CA ASN A 112 -6.76 3.34 -5.16
C ASN A 112 -6.40 1.94 -4.65
N PRO A 113 -6.51 0.91 -5.51
CA PRO A 113 -6.15 -0.44 -5.14
C PRO A 113 -4.65 -0.64 -4.92
N MET A 114 -3.78 0.34 -5.11
CA MET A 114 -2.36 0.22 -4.71
C MET A 114 -2.07 0.87 -3.34
N GLY A 115 -3.05 1.55 -2.74
CA GLY A 115 -2.98 2.07 -1.38
C GLY A 115 -3.01 0.96 -0.33
N CYS A 116 -1.84 0.48 0.10
CA CYS A 116 -1.72 -0.58 1.12
C CYS A 116 -2.13 -0.10 2.52
N GLU A 117 -1.95 1.18 2.84
CA GLU A 117 -2.38 1.76 4.11
C GLU A 117 -3.88 1.56 4.34
N TYR A 118 -4.71 1.83 3.32
CA TYR A 118 -6.16 1.69 3.40
C TYR A 118 -6.58 0.24 3.69
N ARG A 119 -5.86 -0.73 3.11
CA ARG A 119 -6.10 -2.15 3.36
C ARG A 119 -5.75 -2.55 4.77
N LEU A 120 -4.60 -2.12 5.28
CA LEU A 120 -4.15 -2.44 6.63
C LEU A 120 -5.06 -1.78 7.67
N ASN A 121 -5.51 -0.55 7.44
CA ASN A 121 -6.47 0.13 8.30
C ASN A 121 -7.84 -0.56 8.24
N LEU A 122 -8.29 -1.05 7.06
CA LEU A 122 -9.52 -1.83 6.95
C LEU A 122 -9.39 -3.19 7.64
N ALA A 123 -8.22 -3.83 7.54
CA ALA A 123 -7.91 -5.08 8.21
C ALA A 123 -8.05 -4.93 9.73
N ASP A 124 -7.56 -3.84 10.31
CA ASP A 124 -7.72 -3.57 11.74
C ASP A 124 -9.19 -3.48 12.17
N LEU A 125 -10.06 -2.90 11.35
CA LEU A 125 -11.49 -2.86 11.65
C LEU A 125 -12.13 -4.26 11.61
N TYR A 126 -11.75 -5.10 10.65
CA TYR A 126 -12.21 -6.51 10.62
C TYR A 126 -11.67 -7.32 11.80
N ARG A 127 -10.44 -7.05 12.25
CA ARG A 127 -9.88 -7.65 13.47
C ARG A 127 -10.71 -7.27 14.70
N ILE A 128 -11.09 -6.00 14.84
CA ILE A 128 -11.96 -5.52 15.92
C ILE A 128 -13.34 -6.20 15.89
N ASP A 129 -13.89 -6.41 14.70
CA ASP A 129 -15.19 -7.08 14.52
C ASP A 129 -15.13 -8.61 14.72
N GLY A 130 -13.94 -9.17 14.91
CA GLY A 130 -13.76 -10.61 15.08
C GLY A 130 -13.90 -11.40 13.79
N ASP A 131 -13.55 -10.80 12.64
CA ASP A 131 -13.45 -11.48 11.34
C ASP A 131 -11.96 -11.70 10.98
N PRO A 132 -11.35 -12.79 11.48
CA PRO A 132 -9.94 -13.08 11.20
C PRO A 132 -9.69 -13.45 9.74
N GLN A 133 -10.71 -13.91 9.02
CA GLN A 133 -10.55 -14.29 7.61
C GLN A 133 -10.34 -13.04 6.76
N GLU A 134 -11.18 -12.03 6.91
CA GLU A 134 -11.07 -10.80 6.12
C GLU A 134 -9.86 -9.97 6.56
N TYR A 135 -9.56 -9.94 7.87
CA TYR A 135 -8.32 -9.33 8.40
C TYR A 135 -7.06 -9.89 7.73
N LEU A 136 -6.94 -11.22 7.64
CA LEU A 136 -5.78 -11.86 7.03
C LEU A 136 -5.79 -11.75 5.51
N ALA A 137 -6.95 -11.80 4.86
CA ALA A 137 -7.04 -11.62 3.41
C ALA A 137 -6.54 -10.23 2.98
N LEU A 138 -6.98 -9.17 3.68
CA LEU A 138 -6.53 -7.81 3.45
C LEU A 138 -5.04 -7.66 3.75
N THR A 139 -4.57 -8.20 4.87
CA THR A 139 -3.15 -8.20 5.25
C THR A 139 -2.30 -8.92 4.20
N TYR A 140 -2.71 -10.10 3.73
CA TYR A 140 -1.99 -10.87 2.70
C TYR A 140 -1.88 -10.10 1.38
N SER A 141 -2.96 -9.44 0.96
CA SER A 141 -2.99 -8.70 -0.31
C SER A 141 -1.96 -7.55 -0.39
N VAL A 142 -1.40 -7.13 0.75
CA VAL A 142 -0.32 -6.14 0.82
C VAL A 142 0.96 -6.66 0.18
N PHE A 143 1.30 -7.95 0.31
CA PHE A 143 2.54 -8.50 -0.23
C PHE A 143 2.66 -8.36 -1.75
N GLU A 144 1.54 -8.38 -2.46
CA GLU A 144 1.51 -8.23 -3.92
C GLU A 144 1.70 -6.78 -4.38
N ARG A 145 1.42 -5.79 -3.51
CA ARG A 145 1.17 -4.39 -3.90
C ARG A 145 2.02 -3.37 -3.14
N ALA A 146 2.64 -3.76 -2.03
CA ALA A 146 3.34 -2.86 -1.15
C ALA A 146 4.50 -2.15 -1.86
N SER A 147 4.40 -0.83 -1.89
CA SER A 147 5.38 0.07 -2.49
C SER A 147 6.14 0.89 -1.44
N ASP A 148 5.89 0.60 -0.16
CA ASP A 148 6.56 1.14 1.01
C ASP A 148 6.80 -0.03 1.96
N ALA A 149 8.05 -0.21 2.38
CA ALA A 149 8.48 -1.33 3.21
C ALA A 149 7.79 -1.34 4.58
N ARG A 150 7.35 -0.17 5.10
CA ARG A 150 6.57 -0.09 6.35
C ARG A 150 5.26 -0.88 6.29
N HIS A 151 4.61 -0.91 5.12
CA HIS A 151 3.39 -1.70 4.95
C HIS A 151 3.67 -3.21 5.00
N LEU A 152 4.82 -3.65 4.48
CA LEU A 152 5.24 -5.05 4.58
C LEU A 152 5.62 -5.41 6.02
N GLU A 153 6.29 -4.52 6.74
CA GLU A 153 6.61 -4.72 8.16
C GLU A 153 5.35 -4.92 9.00
N ARG A 154 4.35 -4.04 8.82
CA ARG A 154 3.04 -4.20 9.48
C ARG A 154 2.33 -5.48 9.05
N ALA A 155 2.40 -5.86 7.76
CA ALA A 155 1.82 -7.12 7.30
C ALA A 155 2.49 -8.35 7.94
N PHE A 156 3.82 -8.36 8.03
CA PHE A 156 4.55 -9.42 8.72
C PHE A 156 4.24 -9.46 10.23
N ALA A 157 4.11 -8.31 10.89
CA ALA A 157 3.71 -8.23 12.29
C ALA A 157 2.29 -8.80 12.52
N ASN A 158 1.34 -8.47 11.64
CA ASN A 158 -0.01 -9.03 11.66
C ASN A 158 -0.01 -10.56 11.54
N PHE A 159 0.80 -11.12 10.62
CA PHE A 159 0.93 -12.58 10.51
C PHE A 159 1.66 -13.20 11.70
N ALA A 160 2.64 -12.52 12.29
CA ALA A 160 3.31 -12.98 13.50
C ALA A 160 2.35 -13.10 14.69
N GLU A 161 1.46 -12.13 14.87
CA GLU A 161 0.38 -12.17 15.87
C GLU A 161 -0.57 -13.34 15.59
N TYR A 162 -0.98 -13.51 14.33
CA TYR A 162 -1.83 -14.64 13.95
C TYR A 162 -1.19 -16.00 14.26
N PHE A 163 0.08 -16.20 13.91
CA PHE A 163 0.79 -17.44 14.20
C PHE A 163 0.96 -17.70 15.70
N GLU A 164 1.10 -16.65 16.50
CA GLU A 164 1.08 -16.78 17.96
C GLU A 164 -0.27 -17.31 18.46
N VAL A 165 -1.39 -16.76 17.98
CA VAL A 165 -2.74 -17.25 18.33
C VAL A 165 -2.95 -18.70 17.90
N GLN A 166 -2.32 -19.12 16.80
CA GLN A 166 -2.36 -20.50 16.30
C GLN A 166 -1.36 -21.45 16.98
N ASP A 167 -0.64 -21.01 18.02
CA ASP A 167 0.39 -21.79 18.72
C ASP A 167 1.52 -22.29 17.77
N LYS A 168 1.92 -21.43 16.83
CA LYS A 168 3.02 -21.65 15.85
C LYS A 168 4.20 -20.71 16.11
N PRO A 169 4.94 -20.85 17.22
CA PRO A 169 5.95 -19.87 17.63
C PRO A 169 7.10 -19.70 16.63
N ARG A 170 7.51 -20.78 15.94
CA ARG A 170 8.56 -20.69 14.89
C ARG A 170 8.11 -19.93 13.65
N ALA A 171 6.84 -20.06 13.24
CA ALA A 171 6.30 -19.29 12.12
C ALA A 171 6.15 -17.81 12.47
N SER A 172 5.77 -17.51 13.72
CA SER A 172 5.77 -16.14 14.26
C SER A 172 7.19 -15.54 14.26
N ALA A 173 8.20 -16.27 14.77
CA ALA A 173 9.60 -15.85 14.70
C ALA A 173 10.07 -15.59 13.26
N ALA A 174 9.67 -16.44 12.31
CA ALA A 174 10.00 -16.28 10.89
C ALA A 174 9.38 -15.01 10.29
N ALA A 175 8.11 -14.71 10.59
CA ALA A 175 7.44 -13.50 10.14
C ALA A 175 8.09 -12.24 10.71
N LEU A 176 8.37 -12.22 12.02
CA LEU A 176 9.07 -11.11 12.66
C LEU A 176 10.48 -10.90 12.09
N ARG A 177 11.19 -11.99 11.80
CA ARG A 177 12.51 -11.93 11.17
C ARG A 177 12.43 -11.33 9.77
N ALA A 178 11.46 -11.74 8.96
CA ALA A 178 11.25 -11.21 7.61
C ALA A 178 10.89 -9.72 7.63
N GLY A 179 10.00 -9.30 8.53
CA GLY A 179 9.70 -7.89 8.76
C GLY A 179 10.96 -7.10 9.14
N ARG A 180 11.71 -7.56 10.15
CA ARG A 180 12.91 -6.88 10.65
C ARG A 180 14.00 -6.68 9.58
N ARG A 181 14.07 -7.55 8.56
CA ARG A 181 15.05 -7.41 7.46
C ARG A 181 14.79 -6.20 6.57
N LEU A 182 13.54 -5.73 6.48
CA LEU A 182 13.18 -4.55 5.69
C LEU A 182 13.79 -3.27 6.29
N GLY A 183 14.03 -3.28 7.60
CA GLY A 183 14.89 -2.30 8.26
C GLY A 183 14.30 -0.90 8.34
N THR A 184 12.97 -0.79 8.28
CA THR A 184 12.24 0.45 8.54
C THR A 184 11.79 0.53 10.01
N GLU A 185 11.28 1.69 10.41
CA GLU A 185 10.87 1.96 11.80
C GLU A 185 9.34 1.87 11.94
N ASP A 186 8.71 0.77 11.49
CA ASP A 186 7.29 0.55 11.74
C ASP A 186 7.01 0.27 13.24
N PRO A 187 6.12 1.04 13.90
CA PRO A 187 5.88 0.91 15.33
C PRO A 187 5.15 -0.40 15.71
N THR A 188 4.34 -0.97 14.81
CA THR A 188 3.64 -2.22 15.06
C THR A 188 4.62 -3.39 15.07
N LEU A 189 5.54 -3.44 14.09
CA LEU A 189 6.62 -4.42 14.08
C LEU A 189 7.54 -4.24 15.30
N ALA A 190 7.94 -3.02 15.64
CA ALA A 190 8.80 -2.75 16.80
C ALA A 190 8.19 -3.29 18.11
N ALA A 191 6.90 -3.04 18.34
CA ALA A 191 6.20 -3.56 19.51
C ALA A 191 6.13 -5.09 19.52
N ALA A 192 5.93 -5.74 18.37
CA ALA A 192 5.90 -7.19 18.26
C ALA A 192 7.28 -7.82 18.51
N LEU A 193 8.36 -7.20 18.03
CA LEU A 193 9.74 -7.63 18.29
C LEU A 193 10.08 -7.56 19.78
N ASP A 194 9.72 -6.46 20.45
CA ASP A 194 9.94 -6.28 21.89
C ASP A 194 9.21 -7.36 22.70
N GLN A 195 7.97 -7.69 22.33
CA GLN A 195 7.18 -8.73 22.99
C GLN A 195 7.67 -10.16 22.72
N ALA A 196 8.35 -10.38 21.60
CA ALA A 196 8.89 -11.68 21.22
C ALA A 196 10.27 -11.98 21.83
N SER A 197 11.00 -10.95 22.26
CA SER A 197 12.38 -11.08 22.74
C SER A 197 12.51 -12.05 23.91
N GLY A 198 13.45 -13.00 23.79
CA GLY A 198 13.71 -14.03 24.81
C GLY A 198 12.62 -15.11 24.93
N THR A 199 11.66 -15.15 24.00
CA THR A 199 10.62 -16.18 23.92
C THR A 199 10.90 -17.16 22.78
N GLU A 200 10.07 -18.19 22.61
CA GLU A 200 10.15 -19.10 21.44
C GLU A 200 9.79 -18.41 20.11
N ARG A 201 9.22 -17.20 20.17
CA ARG A 201 8.88 -16.37 19.00
C ARG A 201 10.01 -15.40 18.63
N ASP A 202 11.14 -15.43 19.35
CA ASP A 202 12.25 -14.52 19.11
C ASP A 202 12.79 -14.70 17.66
N PRO A 203 12.85 -13.65 16.82
CA PRO A 203 13.35 -13.74 15.45
C PRO A 203 14.83 -14.15 15.35
N ASP A 204 15.61 -14.06 16.43
CA ASP A 204 16.99 -14.56 16.49
C ASP A 204 17.06 -16.08 16.70
N SER A 205 15.94 -16.74 17.01
CA SER A 205 15.85 -18.20 17.12
C SER A 205 15.79 -18.93 15.78
N VAL A 206 15.61 -18.19 14.67
CA VAL A 206 15.56 -18.73 13.31
C VAL A 206 16.54 -17.99 12.41
N THR A 207 17.16 -18.71 11.47
CA THR A 207 17.99 -18.11 10.42
C THR A 207 17.15 -17.52 9.28
N ASP A 208 17.76 -16.76 8.36
CA ASP A 208 17.03 -16.19 7.22
C ASP A 208 16.50 -17.26 6.26
N ASP A 209 17.27 -18.33 6.05
CA ASP A 209 16.84 -19.45 5.21
C ASP A 209 15.72 -20.25 5.88
N GLU A 210 15.83 -20.52 7.17
CA GLU A 210 14.73 -21.17 7.91
C GLU A 210 13.47 -20.31 7.93
N ALA A 211 13.60 -19.00 8.08
CA ALA A 211 12.45 -18.10 8.07
C ALA A 211 11.75 -18.14 6.70
N ARG A 212 12.50 -18.14 5.60
CA ARG A 212 11.94 -18.30 4.25
C ARG A 212 11.19 -19.63 4.10
N ASP A 213 11.79 -20.73 4.54
CA ASP A 213 11.18 -22.06 4.43
C ASP A 213 9.91 -22.18 5.29
N LEU A 214 9.90 -21.60 6.48
CA LEU A 214 8.75 -21.57 7.39
C LEU A 214 7.60 -20.73 6.82
N LEU A 215 7.91 -19.54 6.27
CA LEU A 215 6.91 -18.69 5.64
C LEU A 215 6.31 -19.33 4.39
N ALA A 216 7.14 -19.98 3.57
CA ALA A 216 6.68 -20.70 2.38
C ALA A 216 5.73 -21.86 2.72
N GLN A 217 5.96 -22.57 3.83
CA GLN A 217 5.04 -23.62 4.34
C GLN A 217 3.66 -23.06 4.71
N GLU A 218 3.61 -21.80 5.17
CA GLU A 218 2.38 -21.09 5.49
C GLU A 218 1.80 -20.33 4.27
N GLY A 219 2.42 -20.43 3.09
CA GLY A 219 1.99 -19.76 1.87
C GLY A 219 2.30 -18.26 1.82
N LEU A 220 3.18 -17.77 2.70
CA LEU A 220 3.61 -16.38 2.75
C LEU A 220 4.88 -16.15 1.93
N PRO A 221 4.99 -15.01 1.22
CA PRO A 221 6.25 -14.59 0.63
C PRO A 221 7.23 -14.13 1.72
N ASP A 222 8.53 -14.10 1.40
CA ASP A 222 9.61 -13.71 2.31
C ASP A 222 10.11 -12.27 2.11
N GLY A 223 9.43 -11.50 1.25
CA GLY A 223 9.76 -10.12 0.90
C GLY A 223 8.74 -9.48 -0.05
N ALA A 224 9.12 -8.33 -0.63
CA ALA A 224 8.28 -7.56 -1.54
C ALA A 224 8.09 -8.25 -2.91
N ASN A 225 6.97 -7.94 -3.58
CA ASN A 225 6.78 -8.30 -4.98
C ASN A 225 7.80 -7.56 -5.87
N ALA A 226 8.64 -8.31 -6.59
CA ALA A 226 9.67 -7.77 -7.47
C ALA A 226 9.11 -6.85 -8.57
N GLU A 227 7.89 -7.11 -9.07
CA GLU A 227 7.24 -6.26 -10.06
C GLU A 227 7.00 -4.83 -9.54
N ILE A 228 6.74 -4.67 -8.23
CA ILE A 228 6.58 -3.34 -7.63
C ILE A 228 7.90 -2.58 -7.64
N ALA A 229 9.01 -3.24 -7.29
CA ALA A 229 10.34 -2.65 -7.36
C ALA A 229 10.70 -2.26 -8.81
N VAL A 230 10.39 -3.12 -9.79
CA VAL A 230 10.58 -2.80 -11.21
C VAL A 230 9.76 -1.57 -11.63
N CYS A 231 8.48 -1.48 -11.24
CA CYS A 231 7.65 -0.31 -11.52
C CYS A 231 8.24 0.98 -10.93
N LEU A 232 8.69 0.94 -9.67
CA LEU A 232 9.34 2.08 -9.01
C LEU A 232 10.59 2.53 -9.79
N LEU A 233 11.44 1.60 -10.19
CA LEU A 233 12.71 1.89 -10.88
C LEU A 233 12.51 2.40 -12.32
N MET A 234 11.48 1.91 -13.02
CA MET A 234 11.08 2.45 -14.33
C MET A 234 10.62 3.90 -14.19
N CYS A 235 9.68 4.16 -13.27
CA CYS A 235 9.22 5.53 -13.01
C CYS A 235 10.36 6.44 -12.52
N ALA A 236 11.33 5.91 -11.77
CA ALA A 236 12.52 6.66 -11.37
C ALA A 236 13.40 7.05 -12.55
N THR A 237 13.56 6.14 -13.52
CA THR A 237 14.33 6.37 -14.75
C THR A 237 13.66 7.44 -15.62
N ASP A 238 12.34 7.35 -15.81
CA ASP A 238 11.56 8.35 -16.53
C ASP A 238 11.64 9.73 -15.85
N ALA A 239 11.46 9.78 -14.52
CA ALA A 239 11.57 11.01 -13.75
C ALA A 239 12.98 11.63 -13.88
N ALA A 240 14.04 10.81 -13.86
CA ALA A 240 15.40 11.29 -14.06
C ALA A 240 15.62 11.87 -15.45
N ALA A 241 15.10 11.21 -16.50
CA ALA A 241 15.15 11.70 -17.88
C ALA A 241 14.41 13.04 -18.06
N MET A 242 13.31 13.23 -17.32
CA MET A 242 12.55 14.49 -17.28
C MET A 242 13.16 15.56 -16.35
N GLY A 243 14.30 15.28 -15.69
CA GLY A 243 14.98 16.21 -14.77
C GLY A 243 14.36 16.31 -13.38
N GLN A 244 13.38 15.47 -13.04
CA GLN A 244 12.71 15.42 -11.73
C GLN A 244 13.54 14.61 -10.72
N ARG A 245 14.68 15.17 -10.30
CA ARG A 245 15.68 14.46 -9.48
C ARG A 245 15.15 13.97 -8.13
N ASP A 246 14.30 14.76 -7.47
CA ASP A 246 13.76 14.41 -6.16
C ASP A 246 12.81 13.20 -6.25
N VAL A 247 11.94 13.20 -7.26
CA VAL A 247 11.03 12.08 -7.56
C VAL A 247 11.82 10.82 -7.90
N ALA A 248 12.81 10.92 -8.79
CA ALA A 248 13.67 9.80 -9.18
C ALA A 248 14.40 9.20 -7.96
N THR A 249 14.92 10.06 -7.09
CA THR A 249 15.63 9.64 -5.87
C THR A 249 14.67 8.92 -4.91
N ASN A 250 13.49 9.49 -4.65
CA ASN A 250 12.51 8.89 -3.75
C ASN A 250 12.05 7.51 -4.23
N LEU A 251 11.73 7.37 -5.52
CA LEU A 251 11.31 6.09 -6.09
C LEU A 251 12.42 5.04 -6.06
N THR A 252 13.67 5.45 -6.32
CA THR A 252 14.83 4.54 -6.23
C THR A 252 15.07 4.06 -4.80
N VAL A 253 14.97 4.96 -3.81
CA VAL A 253 15.11 4.61 -2.39
C VAL A 253 14.00 3.63 -1.98
N ARG A 254 12.75 3.89 -2.35
CA ARG A 254 11.64 2.96 -2.07
C ARG A 254 11.87 1.58 -2.67
N ALA A 255 12.35 1.49 -3.91
CA ALA A 255 12.66 0.20 -4.52
C ALA A 255 13.78 -0.52 -3.75
N ARG A 256 14.84 0.20 -3.39
CA ARG A 256 15.94 -0.34 -2.59
C ARG A 256 15.47 -0.84 -1.23
N ASP A 257 14.61 -0.11 -0.54
CA ASP A 257 14.11 -0.49 0.78
C ASP A 257 13.20 -1.73 0.70
N LEU A 258 12.57 -2.00 -0.45
CA LEU A 258 11.75 -3.20 -0.68
C LEU A 258 12.56 -4.47 -1.00
N VAL A 259 13.61 -4.37 -1.82
CA VAL A 259 14.32 -5.55 -2.35
C VAL A 259 15.81 -5.61 -1.99
N GLY A 260 16.34 -4.60 -1.32
CA GLY A 260 17.76 -4.45 -1.03
C GLY A 260 18.55 -3.77 -2.16
N GLU A 261 19.75 -3.28 -1.82
CA GLU A 261 20.63 -2.53 -2.73
C GLU A 261 21.09 -3.36 -3.93
N ASP A 262 21.61 -4.56 -3.70
CA ASP A 262 22.14 -5.41 -4.77
C ASP A 262 21.07 -5.78 -5.80
N ALA A 263 19.86 -6.12 -5.34
CA ALA A 263 18.74 -6.45 -6.21
C ALA A 263 18.25 -5.22 -6.97
N ALA A 264 18.07 -4.07 -6.29
CA ALA A 264 17.66 -2.84 -6.94
C ALA A 264 18.65 -2.37 -8.03
N MET A 265 19.96 -2.48 -7.76
CA MET A 265 21.00 -2.17 -8.74
C MET A 265 21.01 -3.12 -9.94
N THR A 266 20.77 -4.41 -9.69
CA THR A 266 20.64 -5.41 -10.76
C THR A 266 19.43 -5.10 -11.65
N LEU A 267 18.26 -4.83 -11.05
CA LEU A 267 17.05 -4.46 -11.77
C LEU A 267 17.22 -3.17 -12.58
N LEU A 268 17.86 -2.15 -12.00
CA LEU A 268 18.20 -0.90 -12.71
C LEU A 268 19.08 -1.14 -13.94
N GLY A 269 20.07 -2.03 -13.83
CA GLY A 269 20.92 -2.40 -14.96
C GLY A 269 20.11 -3.04 -16.10
N LEU A 270 19.20 -3.95 -15.75
CA LEU A 270 18.32 -4.62 -16.72
C LEU A 270 17.36 -3.65 -17.42
N ILE A 271 16.77 -2.72 -16.67
CA ILE A 271 15.86 -1.69 -17.22
C ILE A 271 16.61 -0.83 -18.26
N ARG A 272 17.80 -0.34 -17.92
CA ARG A 272 18.59 0.50 -18.82
C ARG A 272 19.02 -0.25 -20.09
N SER A 273 19.39 -1.52 -19.98
CA SER A 273 19.73 -2.32 -21.17
C SER A 273 18.53 -2.52 -22.09
N ALA A 274 17.33 -2.71 -21.54
CA ALA A 274 16.12 -2.83 -22.34
C ALA A 274 15.78 -1.51 -23.07
N ASP A 275 15.94 -0.37 -22.41
CA ASP A 275 15.71 0.94 -23.01
C ASP A 275 16.72 1.26 -24.14
N GLU A 276 17.98 0.85 -24.00
CA GLU A 276 19.00 1.00 -25.04
C GLU A 276 18.72 0.14 -26.29
N GLU A 277 18.19 -1.07 -26.10
CA GLU A 277 17.80 -1.97 -27.20
C GLU A 277 16.58 -1.42 -27.97
N ASP A 278 15.57 -0.87 -27.28
CA ASP A 278 14.39 -0.26 -27.89
C ASP A 278 14.71 1.10 -28.58
N GLY A 279 15.62 1.89 -28.01
CA GLY A 279 16.15 3.12 -28.61
C GLY A 279 17.02 2.86 -29.85
N GLY A 280 17.83 1.80 -29.85
CA GLY A 280 18.64 1.40 -31.01
C GLY A 280 17.82 0.85 -32.19
N ALA A 281 16.65 0.27 -31.92
CA ALA A 281 15.73 -0.21 -32.95
C ALA A 281 14.94 0.91 -33.65
N THR A 282 14.77 2.07 -33.01
CA THR A 282 14.03 3.21 -33.54
C THR A 282 14.90 4.15 -34.39
N ASP A 283 16.20 4.26 -34.10
CA ASP A 283 17.16 5.03 -34.92
C ASP A 283 17.65 4.29 -36.18
N ALA A 284 17.23 3.03 -36.38
CA ALA A 284 17.62 2.18 -37.51
C ALA A 284 16.55 2.09 -38.64
N ARG A 285 15.53 2.96 -38.65
CA ARG A 285 14.47 2.98 -39.67
C ARG A 285 14.33 4.30 -40.42
#